data_AF-A0A0F8X804-F1
#
_entry.id   AF-A0A0F8X804-F1
#
_cell.length_a   1.000
_cell.length_b   1.000
_cell.length_c   1.000
_cell.angle_alpha   90.00
_cell.angle_beta   90.00
_cell.angle_gamma   90.00
#
_symmetry.space_group_name_H-M   'P 1'
#
loop_
_entity.id
_entity.type
_entity.pdbx_description
1 polymer ?
#
loop_
_entity_poly.entity_id
_entity_poly.type
_entity_poly.pdbx_seq_one_letter_code
_entity_poly.pdbx_strand_id
1 'polypeptide(L)'
;ILIGIGMSMDIDPCPMLLLEPTLDLAERVSKRRIAPMIRDTQVLSKIIGTPRSRDADNTILNKTFRGGALTISGANSPSGLISEPRKKLFFDEVDYYPSTVGQQGDPIATALQCTISFWDRKVVYVSRPSVKNLSRIDACIDASDERYFHVPCHACGKKQKLEWQNVKWDSGRPETAVYVCRYCAAAWDDAQRVEALMDGEWIAEKEFNGMAGFSINGIYSIWRPLTVMAKHFLDANEKKKQGNLQPLRDWENDELGQSWEDEAEKTVPEPLFERRENYSASALPWRILYLTAGIDVQDDRLEIEIVGWRATKRDEPEESWGVDDIVLYFDKATEGAPRRYSKLWETGGELDEL
;
A
#
# COMPACT_ATOMS: atom_id res chain seq x y z
N ILE A 1 -15.88 -10.48 3.30
CA ILE A 1 -16.92 -9.41 3.32
C ILE A 1 -18.34 -9.96 3.25
N LEU A 2 -18.77 -10.61 2.15
CA LEU A 2 -20.15 -11.09 1.96
C LEU A 2 -20.72 -11.90 3.13
N ILE A 3 -19.95 -12.89 3.62
CA ILE A 3 -20.35 -13.71 4.79
C ILE A 3 -20.57 -12.82 6.02
N GLY A 4 -19.68 -11.86 6.28
CA GLY A 4 -19.82 -10.94 7.41
C GLY A 4 -21.05 -10.05 7.30
N ILE A 5 -21.39 -9.59 6.08
CA ILE A 5 -22.62 -8.84 5.81
C ILE A 5 -23.85 -9.72 6.06
N GLY A 6 -23.91 -10.92 5.47
CA GLY A 6 -25.04 -11.84 5.63
C GLY A 6 -25.25 -12.25 7.09
N MET A 7 -24.18 -12.62 7.79
CA MET A 7 -24.22 -12.93 9.22
C MET A 7 -24.71 -11.75 10.05
N SER A 8 -24.30 -10.52 9.70
CA SER A 8 -24.76 -9.32 10.39
C SER A 8 -26.24 -9.04 10.13
N MET A 9 -26.76 -9.34 8.94
CA MET A 9 -28.21 -9.18 8.68
C MET A 9 -29.07 -10.13 9.52
N ASP A 10 -28.57 -11.33 9.81
CA ASP A 10 -29.33 -12.39 10.48
C ASP A 10 -29.10 -12.42 12.01
N ILE A 11 -27.84 -12.42 12.44
CA ILE A 11 -27.45 -12.72 13.83
C ILE A 11 -27.21 -11.45 14.66
N ASP A 12 -26.59 -10.40 14.09
CA ASP A 12 -26.32 -9.12 14.77
C ASP A 12 -26.69 -7.93 13.87
N PRO A 13 -28.01 -7.68 13.66
CA PRO A 13 -28.51 -6.62 12.80
C PRO A 13 -28.04 -5.25 13.26
N CYS A 14 -27.38 -4.53 12.36
CA CYS A 14 -26.84 -3.20 12.62
C CYS A 14 -26.65 -2.39 11.33
N PRO A 15 -26.46 -1.06 11.42
CA PRO A 15 -26.06 -0.24 10.28
C PRO A 15 -24.65 -0.58 9.80
N MET A 16 -24.51 -0.84 8.51
CA MET A 16 -23.25 -1.25 7.87
C MET A 16 -22.94 -0.41 6.64
N LEU A 17 -21.65 -0.21 6.36
CA LEU A 17 -21.16 0.38 5.12
C LEU A 17 -20.21 -0.59 4.42
N LEU A 18 -20.49 -0.89 3.16
CA LEU A 18 -19.54 -1.48 2.22
C LEU A 18 -19.00 -0.37 1.32
N LEU A 19 -17.71 -0.13 1.38
CA LEU A 19 -17.03 0.83 0.52
C LEU A 19 -16.24 0.08 -0.55
N GLU A 20 -16.42 0.50 -1.79
CA GLU A 20 -15.70 0.01 -2.97
C GLU A 20 -14.89 1.16 -3.57
N PRO A 21 -13.87 0.91 -4.42
CA PRO A 21 -13.07 1.98 -5.03
C PRO A 21 -13.89 3.06 -5.75
N THR A 22 -14.93 2.65 -6.49
CA THR A 22 -15.80 3.56 -7.25
C THR A 22 -17.27 3.24 -7.09
N LEU A 23 -18.13 4.23 -7.31
CA LEU A 23 -19.59 4.06 -7.29
C LEU A 23 -20.08 3.01 -8.29
N ASP A 24 -19.47 2.94 -9.48
CA ASP A 24 -19.80 1.94 -10.49
C ASP A 24 -19.47 0.52 -10.02
N LEU A 25 -18.34 0.35 -9.33
CA LEU A 25 -17.97 -0.94 -8.75
C LEU A 25 -18.91 -1.32 -7.60
N ALA A 26 -19.29 -0.37 -6.74
CA ALA A 26 -20.34 -0.54 -5.73
C ALA A 26 -21.66 -1.03 -6.32
N GLU A 27 -22.14 -0.43 -7.41
CA GLU A 27 -23.34 -0.91 -8.09
C GLU A 27 -23.18 -2.32 -8.65
N ARG A 28 -22.02 -2.63 -9.24
CA ARG A 28 -21.74 -3.97 -9.76
C ARG A 28 -21.71 -5.00 -8.65
N VAL A 29 -21.02 -4.74 -7.55
CA VAL A 29 -20.96 -5.64 -6.38
C VAL A 29 -22.35 -5.85 -5.80
N SER A 30 -23.15 -4.78 -5.68
CA SER A 30 -24.53 -4.90 -5.24
C SER A 30 -25.35 -5.83 -6.14
N LYS A 31 -25.34 -5.59 -7.46
CA LYS A 31 -26.14 -6.34 -8.44
C LYS A 31 -25.65 -7.78 -8.64
N ARG A 32 -24.33 -8.01 -8.61
CA ARG A 32 -23.71 -9.29 -9.01
C ARG A 32 -23.30 -10.18 -7.84
N ARG A 33 -23.14 -9.64 -6.64
CA ARG A 33 -22.71 -10.41 -5.46
C ARG A 33 -23.73 -10.33 -4.33
N ILE A 34 -24.11 -9.13 -3.89
CA ILE A 34 -25.03 -8.96 -2.75
C ILE A 34 -26.45 -9.44 -3.09
N ALA A 35 -27.00 -9.03 -4.23
CA ALA A 35 -28.35 -9.43 -4.61
C ALA A 35 -28.49 -10.96 -4.80
N PRO A 36 -27.56 -11.67 -5.50
CA PRO A 36 -27.56 -13.13 -5.52
C PRO A 36 -27.39 -13.76 -4.14
N MET A 37 -26.48 -13.26 -3.29
CA MET A 37 -26.32 -13.75 -1.92
C MET A 37 -27.63 -13.69 -1.12
N ILE A 38 -28.36 -12.57 -1.20
CA ILE A 38 -29.64 -12.40 -0.52
C ILE A 38 -30.70 -13.33 -1.12
N ARG A 39 -30.78 -13.42 -2.46
CA ARG A 39 -31.76 -14.26 -3.17
C ARG A 39 -31.58 -15.74 -2.87
N ASP A 40 -30.34 -16.21 -2.91
CA ASP A 40 -30.01 -17.64 -2.84
C ASP A 40 -29.94 -18.13 -1.38
N THR A 41 -29.84 -17.22 -0.40
CA THR A 41 -29.88 -17.55 1.02
C THR A 41 -31.28 -17.35 1.58
N GLN A 42 -31.98 -18.45 1.86
CA GLN A 42 -33.39 -18.43 2.28
C GLN A 42 -33.70 -17.52 3.48
N VAL A 43 -32.79 -17.44 4.45
CA VAL A 43 -32.94 -16.59 5.64
C VAL A 43 -32.82 -15.11 5.26
N LEU A 44 -31.80 -14.74 4.48
CA LEU A 44 -31.58 -13.36 4.03
C LEU A 44 -32.70 -12.87 3.10
N SER A 45 -33.20 -13.72 2.22
CA SER A 45 -34.35 -13.41 1.36
C SER A 45 -35.60 -13.04 2.17
N LYS A 46 -35.82 -13.67 3.33
CA LYS A 46 -36.93 -13.33 4.23
C LYS A 46 -36.70 -12.02 4.98
N ILE A 47 -35.46 -11.72 5.35
CA ILE A 47 -35.08 -10.50 6.08
C ILE A 47 -35.27 -9.25 5.22
N ILE A 48 -34.79 -9.30 3.97
CA ILE A 48 -34.88 -8.18 3.02
C ILE A 48 -36.25 -8.12 2.36
N GLY A 49 -36.89 -9.28 2.15
CA GLY A 49 -38.18 -9.38 1.44
C GLY A 49 -38.04 -9.36 -0.08
N THR A 50 -39.17 -9.56 -0.77
CA THR A 50 -39.25 -9.34 -2.22
C THR A 50 -39.39 -7.84 -2.49
N PRO A 51 -38.69 -7.27 -3.50
CA PRO A 51 -38.83 -5.87 -3.85
C PRO A 51 -40.29 -5.58 -4.22
N ARG A 52 -41.05 -4.95 -3.32
CA ARG A 52 -42.40 -4.47 -3.62
C ARG A 52 -42.27 -3.04 -4.16
N SER A 53 -43.15 -2.67 -5.07
CA SER A 53 -43.16 -1.33 -5.71
C SER A 53 -43.35 -0.15 -4.73
N ARG A 54 -43.46 -0.39 -3.42
CA ARG A 54 -43.66 0.61 -2.36
C ARG A 54 -42.56 0.63 -1.28
N ASP A 55 -41.51 -0.19 -1.38
CA ASP A 55 -40.37 -0.15 -0.47
C ASP A 55 -39.32 0.84 -0.99
N ALA A 56 -39.60 2.14 -0.85
CA ALA A 56 -38.74 3.23 -1.36
C ALA A 56 -37.30 3.20 -0.81
N ASP A 57 -37.10 2.59 0.36
CA ASP A 57 -35.80 2.56 1.06
C ASP A 57 -34.86 1.44 0.58
N ASN A 58 -35.38 0.44 -0.14
CA ASN A 58 -34.59 -0.67 -0.69
C ASN A 58 -34.18 -0.38 -2.14
N THR A 59 -33.00 0.22 -2.30
CA THR A 59 -32.42 0.60 -3.61
C THR A 59 -31.27 -0.32 -4.01
N ILE A 60 -30.61 -0.07 -5.14
CA ILE A 60 -29.39 -0.81 -5.52
C ILE A 60 -28.31 -0.64 -4.44
N LEU A 61 -28.06 0.58 -4.00
CA LEU A 61 -26.95 0.90 -3.10
C LEU A 61 -27.36 0.91 -1.61
N ASN A 62 -28.64 0.72 -1.31
CA ASN A 62 -29.12 0.66 0.07
C ASN A 62 -30.05 -0.52 0.27
N LYS A 63 -29.73 -1.40 1.23
CA LYS A 63 -30.58 -2.52 1.63
C LYS A 63 -31.03 -2.33 3.06
N THR A 64 -32.32 -2.06 3.29
CA THR A 64 -32.88 -1.87 4.62
C THR A 64 -33.46 -3.17 5.17
N PHE A 65 -33.30 -3.36 6.48
CA PHE A 65 -33.83 -4.49 7.21
C PHE A 65 -34.12 -4.10 8.66
N ARG A 66 -34.83 -4.96 9.41
CA ARG A 66 -35.10 -4.69 10.81
C ARG A 66 -33.78 -4.65 11.60
N GLY A 67 -33.52 -3.53 12.26
CA GLY A 67 -32.31 -3.33 13.08
C GLY A 67 -31.12 -2.69 12.34
N GLY A 68 -31.24 -2.42 11.03
CA GLY A 68 -30.16 -1.74 10.32
C GLY A 68 -30.37 -1.57 8.82
N ALA A 69 -29.31 -1.10 8.17
CA ALA A 69 -29.23 -1.01 6.72
C ALA A 69 -27.82 -1.34 6.27
N LEU A 70 -27.69 -1.92 5.08
CA LEU A 70 -26.43 -2.02 4.35
C LEU A 70 -26.42 -0.91 3.31
N THR A 71 -25.56 0.08 3.53
CA THR A 71 -25.23 1.09 2.52
C THR A 71 -23.99 0.65 1.76
N ILE A 72 -24.01 0.81 0.45
CA ILE A 72 -22.91 0.47 -0.46
C ILE A 72 -22.52 1.77 -1.18
N SER A 73 -21.25 2.16 -1.11
CA SER A 73 -20.78 3.42 -1.68
C SER A 73 -19.45 3.25 -2.41
N GLY A 74 -19.11 4.24 -3.22
CA GLY A 74 -17.78 4.40 -3.80
C GLY A 74 -16.90 5.30 -2.93
N ALA A 75 -15.64 4.94 -2.75
CA ALA A 75 -14.63 5.78 -2.10
C ALA A 75 -14.45 7.11 -2.82
N ASN A 76 -14.73 7.17 -4.13
CA ASN A 76 -14.74 8.41 -4.91
C ASN A 76 -15.95 9.33 -4.68
N SER A 77 -16.91 8.97 -3.81
CA SER A 77 -18.16 9.72 -3.59
C SER A 77 -18.23 10.36 -2.19
N PRO A 78 -18.07 11.69 -2.08
CA PRO A 78 -18.09 12.40 -0.78
C PRO A 78 -19.41 12.25 -0.01
N SER A 79 -20.55 12.29 -0.72
CA SER A 79 -21.89 12.31 -0.09
C SER A 79 -22.27 10.98 0.57
N GLY A 80 -21.73 9.86 0.08
CA GLY A 80 -22.05 8.52 0.61
C GLY A 80 -21.29 8.14 1.89
N LEU A 81 -20.35 8.97 2.35
CA LEU A 81 -19.42 8.63 3.44
C LEU A 81 -19.76 9.25 4.79
N ILE A 82 -20.59 10.30 4.85
CA ILE A 82 -20.66 11.20 6.02
C ILE A 82 -22.02 11.21 6.72
N SER A 83 -23.08 10.66 6.11
CA SER A 83 -24.44 10.99 6.53
C SER A 83 -24.95 10.28 7.79
N GLU A 84 -24.47 9.08 8.11
CA GLU A 84 -25.12 8.23 9.12
C GLU A 84 -24.12 7.41 9.96
N PRO A 85 -24.40 7.16 11.25
CA PRO A 85 -23.61 6.23 12.06
C PRO A 85 -23.62 4.80 11.51
N ARG A 86 -22.47 4.14 11.48
CA ARG A 86 -22.28 2.77 10.99
C ARG A 86 -21.53 1.95 12.04
N LYS A 87 -22.10 0.83 12.48
CA LYS A 87 -21.44 -0.08 13.45
C LYS A 87 -20.36 -0.92 12.79
N LYS A 88 -20.59 -1.37 11.55
CA LYS A 88 -19.66 -2.23 10.82
C LYS A 88 -19.26 -1.60 9.49
N LEU A 89 -17.96 -1.53 9.24
CA LEU A 89 -17.39 -1.05 7.98
C LEU A 89 -16.66 -2.19 7.28
N PHE A 90 -16.90 -2.32 5.98
CA PHE A 90 -16.20 -3.22 5.09
C PHE A 90 -15.58 -2.38 3.97
N PHE A 91 -14.26 -2.30 3.95
CA PHE A 91 -13.52 -1.65 2.88
C PHE A 91 -12.97 -2.74 1.95
N ASP A 92 -13.49 -2.81 0.73
CA ASP A 92 -13.00 -3.73 -0.31
C ASP A 92 -12.05 -3.00 -1.26
N GLU A 93 -11.01 -3.68 -1.75
CA GLU A 93 -9.99 -3.19 -2.70
C GLU A 93 -9.34 -1.84 -2.26
N VAL A 94 -8.92 -1.74 -0.99
CA VAL A 94 -8.47 -0.47 -0.37
C VAL A 94 -7.25 0.20 -1.01
N ASP A 95 -6.39 -0.58 -1.67
CA ASP A 95 -5.24 -0.05 -2.40
C ASP A 95 -5.62 0.78 -3.63
N TYR A 96 -6.83 0.56 -4.15
CA TYR A 96 -7.32 1.25 -5.35
C TYR A 96 -8.18 2.46 -5.03
N TYR A 97 -8.26 2.84 -3.75
CA TYR A 97 -8.99 4.04 -3.35
C TYR A 97 -8.21 5.30 -3.73
N PRO A 98 -8.89 6.39 -4.08
CA PRO A 98 -8.22 7.67 -4.25
C PRO A 98 -7.57 8.10 -2.92
N SER A 99 -6.49 8.89 -3.03
CA SER A 99 -5.83 9.49 -1.87
C SER A 99 -6.72 10.51 -1.15
N THR A 100 -7.57 11.20 -1.91
CA THR A 100 -8.48 12.23 -1.40
C THR A 100 -9.85 12.19 -2.07
N VAL A 101 -10.90 12.52 -1.34
CA VAL A 101 -12.29 12.61 -1.83
C VAL A 101 -12.77 14.04 -1.77
N GLY A 102 -12.86 14.70 -2.93
CA GLY A 102 -13.24 16.11 -3.01
C GLY A 102 -12.37 16.99 -2.10
N GLN A 103 -12.99 17.72 -1.17
CA GLN A 103 -12.31 18.53 -0.15
C GLN A 103 -12.27 17.87 1.24
N GLN A 104 -12.78 16.64 1.40
CA GLN A 104 -13.04 16.01 2.70
C GLN A 104 -11.87 15.18 3.23
N GLY A 105 -10.82 14.97 2.42
CA GLY A 105 -9.62 14.21 2.81
C GLY A 105 -9.70 12.73 2.45
N ASP A 106 -9.04 11.89 3.23
CA ASP A 106 -8.92 10.44 2.97
C ASP A 106 -10.28 9.71 3.17
N PRO A 107 -10.71 8.85 2.21
CA PRO A 107 -11.99 8.16 2.30
C PRO A 107 -12.10 7.22 3.49
N ILE A 108 -11.02 6.53 3.85
CA ILE A 108 -11.00 5.58 4.96
C ILE A 108 -11.16 6.32 6.28
N ALA A 109 -10.37 7.37 6.50
CA ALA A 109 -10.45 8.22 7.68
C ALA A 109 -11.86 8.82 7.85
N THR A 110 -12.46 9.28 6.75
CA THR A 110 -13.82 9.83 6.74
C THR A 110 -14.84 8.78 7.16
N ALA A 111 -14.84 7.60 6.54
CA ALA A 111 -15.76 6.52 6.85
C ALA A 111 -15.62 6.01 8.30
N LEU A 112 -14.39 5.99 8.83
CA LEU A 112 -14.13 5.59 10.22
C LEU A 112 -14.86 6.49 11.23
N GLN A 113 -15.08 7.77 10.92
CA GLN A 113 -15.82 8.68 11.82
C GLN A 113 -17.26 8.22 12.07
N CYS A 114 -17.89 7.53 11.11
CA CYS A 114 -19.25 6.99 11.26
C CYS A 114 -19.36 5.95 12.38
N THR A 115 -18.24 5.39 12.85
CA THR A 115 -18.22 4.31 13.83
C THR A 115 -18.02 4.77 15.27
N ILE A 116 -17.77 6.07 15.50
CA ILE A 116 -17.36 6.61 16.81
C ILE A 116 -18.39 6.35 17.91
N SER A 117 -19.68 6.36 17.57
CA SER A 117 -20.77 6.12 18.52
C SER A 117 -20.90 4.64 18.96
N PHE A 118 -20.13 3.72 18.35
CA PHE A 118 -20.19 2.28 18.63
C PHE A 118 -18.89 1.80 19.29
N TRP A 119 -18.97 1.44 20.57
CA TRP A 119 -17.85 0.86 21.31
C TRP A 119 -17.49 -0.54 20.81
N ASP A 120 -18.47 -1.29 20.28
CA ASP A 120 -18.36 -2.63 19.74
C ASP A 120 -18.33 -2.64 18.19
N ARG A 121 -17.80 -1.56 17.59
CA ARG A 121 -17.66 -1.45 16.14
C ARG A 121 -16.76 -2.55 15.56
N LYS A 122 -16.98 -2.89 14.30
CA LYS A 122 -16.08 -3.78 13.54
C LYS A 122 -15.67 -3.13 12.23
N VAL A 123 -14.37 -3.12 11.95
CA VAL A 123 -13.82 -2.61 10.70
C VAL A 123 -13.04 -3.73 10.02
N VAL A 124 -13.21 -3.88 8.72
CA VAL A 124 -12.55 -4.89 7.90
C VAL A 124 -11.96 -4.22 6.67
N TYR A 125 -10.67 -4.46 6.43
CA TYR A 125 -9.94 -4.01 5.24
C TYR A 125 -9.60 -5.24 4.39
N VAL A 126 -9.84 -5.16 3.09
CA VAL A 126 -9.50 -6.21 2.12
C VAL A 126 -8.91 -5.55 0.89
N SER A 127 -7.82 -6.10 0.37
CA SER A 127 -7.21 -5.68 -0.90
C SER A 127 -6.15 -6.68 -1.33
N ARG A 128 -5.72 -6.56 -2.58
CA ARG A 128 -4.38 -7.01 -3.00
C ARG A 128 -3.42 -5.83 -2.85
N PRO A 129 -2.19 -6.06 -2.35
CA PRO A 129 -1.21 -4.99 -2.22
C PRO A 129 -0.81 -4.47 -3.60
N SER A 130 -0.46 -3.19 -3.65
CA SER A 130 -0.13 -2.49 -4.89
C SER A 130 1.38 -2.20 -4.98
N VAL A 131 1.79 -0.96 -4.71
CA VAL A 131 3.18 -0.52 -4.71
C VAL A 131 3.70 -0.47 -3.29
N LYS A 132 4.91 -0.99 -3.08
CA LYS A 132 5.58 -0.97 -1.77
C LYS A 132 5.67 0.46 -1.23
N ASN A 133 5.48 0.63 0.07
CA ASN A 133 5.42 1.92 0.78
C ASN A 133 4.22 2.83 0.43
N LEU A 134 3.44 2.54 -0.62
CA LEU A 134 2.20 3.25 -0.94
C LEU A 134 0.95 2.40 -0.64
N SER A 135 1.15 1.09 -0.55
CA SER A 135 0.11 0.10 -0.38
C SER A 135 -0.55 0.21 0.99
N ARG A 136 -1.87 0.43 0.97
CA ARG A 136 -2.68 0.68 2.17
C ARG A 136 -2.91 -0.60 2.94
N ILE A 137 -3.05 -1.73 2.25
CA ILE A 137 -3.24 -3.02 2.91
C ILE A 137 -1.95 -3.48 3.60
N ASP A 138 -0.77 -3.16 3.06
CA ASP A 138 0.50 -3.47 3.74
C ASP A 138 0.61 -2.71 5.05
N ALA A 139 0.30 -1.41 5.05
CA ALA A 139 0.26 -0.62 6.29
C ALA A 139 -0.73 -1.20 7.32
N CYS A 140 -1.85 -1.79 6.87
CA CYS A 140 -2.79 -2.48 7.76
C CYS A 140 -2.21 -3.80 8.31
N ILE A 141 -1.50 -4.57 7.50
CA ILE A 141 -0.84 -5.81 7.92
C ILE A 141 0.28 -5.48 8.92
N ASP A 142 1.14 -4.50 8.62
CA ASP A 142 2.25 -4.08 9.48
C ASP A 142 1.77 -3.64 10.88
N ALA A 143 0.61 -2.99 10.94
CA ALA A 143 -0.03 -2.52 12.17
C ALA A 143 -0.80 -3.62 12.93
N SER A 144 -0.88 -4.84 12.40
CA SER A 144 -1.67 -5.95 12.95
C SER A 144 -0.82 -7.00 13.67
N ASP A 145 -1.45 -8.11 14.06
CA ASP A 145 -0.79 -9.30 14.59
C ASP A 145 -0.19 -10.27 13.53
N GLU A 146 -0.28 -9.91 12.24
CA GLU A 146 0.35 -10.60 11.09
C GLU A 146 0.16 -12.11 11.08
N ARG A 147 -1.04 -12.56 10.66
CA ARG A 147 -1.35 -13.99 10.56
C ARG A 147 -1.10 -14.52 9.16
N TYR A 148 -0.39 -15.63 9.12
CA TYR A 148 -0.18 -16.42 7.91
C TYR A 148 -0.80 -17.81 8.07
N PHE A 149 -1.22 -18.40 6.96
CA PHE A 149 -1.82 -19.74 6.97
C PHE A 149 -0.71 -20.79 6.87
N HIS A 150 -0.50 -21.58 7.92
CA HIS A 150 0.50 -22.63 7.96
C HIS A 150 -0.13 -23.98 7.69
N VAL A 151 0.48 -24.78 6.83
CA VAL A 151 0.01 -26.14 6.50
C VAL A 151 1.02 -27.20 6.93
N PRO A 152 0.58 -28.35 7.47
CA PRO A 152 1.47 -29.44 7.84
C PRO A 152 2.03 -30.15 6.61
N CYS A 153 3.30 -30.54 6.67
CA CYS A 153 3.87 -31.42 5.67
C CYS A 153 3.38 -32.86 5.86
N HIS A 154 2.84 -33.48 4.81
CA HIS A 154 2.42 -34.89 4.84
C HIS A 154 3.56 -35.87 5.19
N ALA A 155 4.83 -35.51 4.92
CA ALA A 155 5.98 -36.36 5.19
C ALA A 155 6.60 -36.17 6.59
N CYS A 156 6.68 -34.94 7.10
CA CYS A 156 7.36 -34.66 8.38
C CYS A 156 6.48 -34.02 9.46
N GLY A 157 5.21 -33.73 9.17
CA GLY A 157 4.25 -33.13 10.10
C GLY A 157 4.49 -31.66 10.47
N LYS A 158 5.68 -31.10 10.18
CA LYS A 158 6.01 -29.70 10.50
C LYS A 158 5.14 -28.74 9.68
N LYS A 159 4.59 -27.74 10.35
CA LYS A 159 3.75 -26.69 9.76
C LYS A 159 4.60 -25.59 9.14
N GLN A 160 4.27 -25.16 7.93
CA GLN A 160 4.99 -24.11 7.20
C GLN A 160 4.04 -23.18 6.46
N LYS A 161 4.43 -21.92 6.31
CA LYS A 161 3.90 -21.02 5.28
C LYS A 161 4.36 -21.50 3.90
N LEU A 162 3.47 -21.44 2.91
CA LEU A 162 3.78 -21.76 1.52
C LEU A 162 4.36 -20.53 0.83
N GLU A 163 5.61 -20.66 0.38
CA GLU A 163 6.38 -19.57 -0.21
C GLU A 163 6.80 -19.92 -1.65
N TRP A 164 6.84 -18.90 -2.53
CA TRP A 164 7.16 -19.11 -3.94
C TRP A 164 8.53 -19.75 -4.16
N GLN A 165 9.51 -19.40 -3.31
CA GLN A 165 10.85 -19.97 -3.35
C GLN A 165 10.90 -21.50 -3.18
N ASN A 166 9.83 -22.10 -2.63
CA ASN A 166 9.69 -23.55 -2.45
C ASN A 166 8.99 -24.23 -3.64
N VAL A 167 8.43 -23.49 -4.59
CA VAL A 167 7.92 -24.05 -5.84
C VAL A 167 9.11 -24.32 -6.76
N LYS A 168 9.27 -25.58 -7.19
CA LYS A 168 10.40 -26.04 -8.01
C LYS A 168 9.90 -26.83 -9.21
N TRP A 169 10.62 -26.75 -10.31
CA TRP A 169 10.37 -27.49 -11.55
C TRP A 169 11.70 -27.79 -12.24
N ASP A 170 11.72 -28.80 -13.10
CA ASP A 170 12.87 -29.13 -13.93
C ASP A 170 13.15 -27.99 -14.93
N SER A 171 14.43 -27.76 -15.24
CA SER A 171 14.84 -26.67 -16.12
C SER A 171 14.13 -26.72 -17.47
N GLY A 172 13.45 -25.62 -17.83
CA GLY A 172 12.68 -25.50 -19.08
C GLY A 172 11.36 -26.28 -19.11
N ARG A 173 10.94 -26.89 -17.99
CA ARG A 173 9.79 -27.78 -17.90
C ARG A 173 8.81 -27.38 -16.78
N PRO A 174 8.08 -26.26 -16.92
CA PRO A 174 7.14 -25.79 -15.88
C PRO A 174 6.01 -26.79 -15.56
N GLU A 175 5.72 -27.74 -16.45
CA GLU A 175 4.73 -28.80 -16.22
C GLU A 175 5.13 -29.81 -15.14
N THR A 176 6.39 -29.77 -14.69
CA THR A 176 6.91 -30.61 -13.60
C THR A 176 6.87 -29.91 -12.23
N ALA A 177 6.19 -28.77 -12.13
CA ALA A 177 6.17 -27.97 -10.91
C ALA A 177 5.58 -28.72 -9.71
N VAL A 178 6.34 -28.70 -8.62
CA VAL A 178 6.01 -29.28 -7.31
C VAL A 178 6.31 -28.27 -6.21
N TYR A 179 5.68 -28.43 -5.05
CA TYR A 179 6.03 -27.67 -3.86
C TYR A 179 7.02 -28.47 -2.99
N VAL A 180 8.17 -27.91 -2.66
CA VAL A 180 9.23 -28.58 -1.89
C VAL A 180 9.21 -28.10 -0.44
N CYS A 181 8.90 -29.01 0.50
CA CYS A 181 8.87 -28.69 1.93
C CYS A 181 10.19 -28.10 2.42
N ARG A 182 10.13 -26.96 3.13
CA ARG A 182 11.32 -26.27 3.65
C ARG A 182 12.09 -27.02 4.74
N TYR A 183 11.50 -28.06 5.34
CA TYR A 183 12.10 -28.79 6.47
C TYR A 183 12.68 -30.15 6.10
N CYS A 184 12.00 -30.91 5.24
CA CYS A 184 12.41 -32.27 4.88
C CYS A 184 12.62 -32.47 3.37
N ALA A 185 12.45 -31.43 2.56
CA ALA A 185 12.58 -31.47 1.11
C ALA A 185 11.65 -32.45 0.38
N ALA A 186 10.60 -32.97 1.05
CA ALA A 186 9.55 -33.72 0.38
C ALA A 186 8.89 -32.86 -0.71
N ALA A 187 8.79 -33.40 -1.92
CA ALA A 187 8.11 -32.78 -3.04
C ALA A 187 6.61 -33.13 -3.01
N TRP A 188 5.77 -32.11 -3.14
CA TRP A 188 4.32 -32.24 -3.11
C TRP A 188 3.78 -31.96 -4.51
N ASP A 189 2.96 -32.87 -5.01
CA ASP A 189 2.10 -32.57 -6.13
C ASP A 189 0.92 -31.67 -5.71
N ASP A 190 0.10 -31.25 -6.68
CA ASP A 190 -1.06 -30.39 -6.40
C ASP A 190 -2.10 -31.08 -5.50
N ALA A 191 -2.26 -32.41 -5.57
CA ALA A 191 -3.22 -33.12 -4.74
C ALA A 191 -2.78 -33.11 -3.26
N GLN A 192 -1.51 -33.44 -3.01
CA GLN A 192 -0.90 -33.40 -1.68
C GLN A 192 -0.87 -31.98 -1.10
N ARG A 193 -0.60 -30.97 -1.95
CA ARG A 193 -0.69 -29.56 -1.56
C ARG A 193 -2.11 -29.19 -1.12
N VAL A 194 -3.13 -29.59 -1.88
CA VAL A 194 -4.53 -29.28 -1.57
C VAL A 194 -4.99 -30.02 -0.30
N GLU A 195 -4.60 -31.28 -0.12
CA GLU A 195 -4.87 -32.04 1.09
C GLU A 195 -4.28 -31.36 2.34
N ALA A 196 -3.04 -30.88 2.25
CA ALA A 196 -2.38 -30.17 3.35
C ALA A 196 -3.12 -28.89 3.79
N LEU A 197 -3.93 -28.26 2.92
CA LEU A 197 -4.73 -27.08 3.28
C LEU A 197 -5.83 -27.40 4.29
N MET A 198 -6.34 -28.64 4.32
CA MET A 198 -7.45 -29.03 5.19
C MET A 198 -7.04 -29.04 6.67
N ASP A 199 -5.76 -29.32 6.94
CA ASP A 199 -5.18 -29.34 8.29
C ASP A 199 -4.37 -28.06 8.60
N GLY A 200 -4.56 -27.02 7.79
CA GLY A 200 -3.88 -25.74 7.97
C GLY A 200 -4.48 -24.88 9.09
N GLU A 201 -3.68 -23.96 9.62
CA GLU A 201 -4.11 -23.03 10.67
C GLU A 201 -3.51 -21.63 10.48
N TRP A 202 -4.21 -20.61 10.96
CA TRP A 202 -3.68 -19.25 11.00
C TRP A 202 -2.81 -19.07 12.23
N ILE A 203 -1.54 -18.71 12.02
CA ILE A 203 -0.57 -18.45 13.08
C ILE A 203 -0.19 -16.97 13.02
N ALA A 204 -0.32 -16.26 14.15
CA ALA A 204 0.11 -14.88 14.32
C ALA A 204 1.63 -14.80 14.52
N GLU A 205 2.30 -13.88 13.82
CA GLU A 205 3.73 -13.60 14.00
C GLU A 205 3.98 -12.49 15.04
N LYS A 206 2.98 -11.64 15.31
CA LYS A 206 3.03 -10.56 16.31
C LYS A 206 1.98 -10.75 17.40
N GLU A 207 2.14 -10.05 18.52
CA GLU A 207 1.13 -10.04 19.59
C GLU A 207 -0.14 -9.29 19.15
N PHE A 208 -1.31 -9.77 19.59
CA PHE A 208 -2.58 -9.13 19.26
C PHE A 208 -2.73 -7.77 19.94
N ASN A 209 -2.85 -6.71 19.14
CA ASN A 209 -2.94 -5.32 19.59
C ASN A 209 -4.33 -4.69 19.35
N GLY A 210 -5.35 -5.51 19.04
CA GLY A 210 -6.68 -5.05 18.65
C GLY A 210 -6.96 -5.14 17.14
N MET A 211 -5.92 -5.33 16.31
CA MET A 211 -6.04 -5.56 14.88
C MET A 211 -5.51 -6.95 14.51
N ALA A 212 -6.36 -7.75 13.86
CA ALA A 212 -5.96 -9.05 13.32
C ALA A 212 -5.74 -8.94 11.82
N GLY A 213 -4.52 -9.23 11.35
CA GLY A 213 -4.16 -9.18 9.93
C GLY A 213 -4.01 -10.57 9.36
N PHE A 214 -4.42 -10.77 8.11
CA PHE A 214 -4.39 -12.06 7.45
C PHE A 214 -3.81 -11.90 6.05
N SER A 215 -2.78 -12.67 5.73
CA SER A 215 -2.16 -12.65 4.40
C SER A 215 -2.04 -14.06 3.84
N ILE A 216 -2.41 -14.20 2.56
CA ILE A 216 -2.40 -15.47 1.82
C ILE A 216 -2.10 -15.19 0.36
N ASN A 217 -1.43 -16.13 -0.30
CA ASN A 217 -1.03 -16.01 -1.71
C ASN A 217 -1.70 -17.09 -2.59
N GLY A 218 -1.46 -17.02 -3.90
CA GLY A 218 -2.01 -17.92 -4.92
C GLY A 218 -1.61 -19.39 -4.75
N ILE A 219 -0.51 -19.69 -4.05
CA ILE A 219 -0.04 -21.07 -3.79
C ILE A 219 -1.03 -21.83 -2.90
N TYR A 220 -1.89 -21.14 -2.15
CA TYR A 220 -2.94 -21.76 -1.35
C TYR A 220 -4.23 -22.02 -2.14
N SER A 221 -4.34 -21.54 -3.38
CA SER A 221 -5.57 -21.70 -4.15
C SER A 221 -5.72 -23.13 -4.68
N ILE A 222 -6.87 -23.74 -4.39
CA ILE A 222 -7.26 -25.06 -4.92
C ILE A 222 -7.56 -25.02 -6.42
N TRP A 223 -7.74 -23.82 -6.99
CA TRP A 223 -8.05 -23.59 -8.40
C TRP A 223 -6.83 -23.16 -9.22
N ARG A 224 -5.66 -23.03 -8.59
CA ARG A 224 -4.40 -22.67 -9.23
C ARG A 224 -3.41 -23.81 -9.08
N PRO A 225 -3.22 -24.63 -10.12
CA PRO A 225 -2.14 -25.61 -10.16
C PRO A 225 -0.76 -24.95 -10.17
N LEU A 226 0.23 -25.57 -9.53
CA LEU A 226 1.60 -25.04 -9.48
C LEU A 226 2.22 -24.91 -10.87
N THR A 227 1.84 -25.78 -11.80
CA THR A 227 2.32 -25.76 -13.20
C THR A 227 1.88 -24.50 -13.94
N VAL A 228 0.66 -24.02 -13.68
CA VAL A 228 0.12 -22.77 -14.26
C VAL A 228 0.87 -21.58 -13.68
N MET A 229 1.09 -21.58 -12.37
CA MET A 229 1.87 -20.56 -11.69
C MET A 229 3.31 -20.48 -12.22
N ALA A 230 3.99 -21.63 -12.35
CA ALA A 230 5.34 -21.71 -12.91
C ALA A 230 5.42 -21.16 -14.34
N LYS A 231 4.44 -21.50 -15.19
CA LYS A 231 4.36 -20.97 -16.55
C LYS A 231 4.15 -19.45 -16.56
N HIS A 232 3.22 -18.94 -15.75
CA HIS A 232 2.95 -17.51 -15.65
C HIS A 232 4.19 -16.73 -15.20
N PHE A 233 4.94 -17.24 -14.22
CA PHE A 233 6.21 -16.66 -13.79
C PHE A 233 7.27 -16.64 -14.91
N LEU A 234 7.41 -17.74 -15.67
CA LEU A 234 8.35 -17.79 -16.79
C LEU A 234 7.97 -16.80 -17.91
N ASP A 235 6.69 -16.72 -18.25
CA ASP A 235 6.19 -15.78 -19.25
C ASP A 235 6.42 -14.32 -18.80
N ALA A 236 6.19 -14.02 -17.52
CA ALA A 236 6.45 -12.71 -16.93
C ALA A 236 7.94 -12.33 -16.97
N ASN A 237 8.84 -13.27 -16.65
CA ASN A 237 10.28 -13.04 -16.74
C ASN A 237 10.77 -12.84 -18.18
N GLU A 238 10.19 -13.55 -19.15
CA GLU A 238 10.52 -13.36 -20.55
C GLU A 238 10.10 -11.96 -21.05
N LYS A 239 8.96 -11.45 -20.56
CA LYS A 239 8.53 -10.07 -20.82
C LYS A 239 9.43 -9.04 -20.15
N LYS A 240 9.94 -9.31 -18.93
CA LYS A 240 10.95 -8.47 -18.28
C LYS A 240 12.21 -8.34 -19.14
N LYS A 241 12.72 -9.43 -19.73
CA LYS A 241 13.88 -9.37 -20.64
C LYS A 241 13.63 -8.52 -21.89
N GLN A 242 12.38 -8.40 -22.31
CA GLN A 242 11.95 -7.55 -23.43
C GLN A 242 11.72 -6.08 -23.00
N GLY A 243 12.02 -5.72 -21.75
CA GLY A 243 11.85 -4.37 -21.20
C GLY A 243 10.45 -4.07 -20.68
N ASN A 244 9.54 -5.06 -20.61
CA ASN A 244 8.20 -4.88 -20.06
C ASN A 244 8.10 -5.48 -18.65
N LEU A 245 8.10 -4.62 -17.62
CA LEU A 245 8.00 -5.00 -16.22
C LEU A 245 6.56 -5.29 -15.75
N GLN A 246 5.54 -4.81 -16.48
CA GLN A 246 4.15 -4.92 -16.05
C GLN A 246 3.71 -6.35 -15.73
N PRO A 247 4.03 -7.38 -16.54
CA PRO A 247 3.65 -8.76 -16.23
C PRO A 247 4.31 -9.32 -14.95
N LEU A 248 5.51 -8.85 -14.62
CA LEU A 248 6.18 -9.28 -13.38
C LEU A 248 5.58 -8.60 -12.16
N ARG A 249 5.18 -7.33 -12.31
CA ARG A 249 4.39 -6.61 -11.30
C ARG A 249 3.04 -7.26 -11.06
N ASP A 250 2.32 -7.60 -12.13
CA ASP A 250 1.04 -8.31 -12.04
C ASP A 250 1.22 -9.68 -11.35
N TRP A 251 2.28 -10.42 -11.69
CA TRP A 251 2.64 -11.67 -11.02
C TRP A 251 2.84 -11.48 -9.50
N GLU A 252 3.62 -10.48 -9.08
CA GLU A 252 3.91 -10.26 -7.65
C GLU A 252 2.68 -9.81 -6.87
N ASN A 253 1.90 -8.86 -7.41
CA ASN A 253 0.69 -8.37 -6.77
C ASN A 253 -0.44 -9.41 -6.74
N ASP A 254 -0.71 -10.09 -7.86
CA ASP A 254 -1.90 -10.93 -8.02
C ASP A 254 -1.69 -12.38 -7.56
N GLU A 255 -0.52 -12.95 -7.85
CA GLU A 255 -0.24 -14.35 -7.53
C GLU A 255 0.46 -14.47 -6.18
N LEU A 256 1.39 -13.58 -5.84
CA LEU A 256 2.10 -13.66 -4.56
C LEU A 256 1.43 -12.85 -3.45
N GLY A 257 0.53 -11.92 -3.77
CA GLY A 257 -0.07 -11.04 -2.78
C GLY A 257 1.00 -10.21 -2.09
N GLN A 258 1.98 -9.74 -2.85
CA GLN A 258 3.12 -8.95 -2.38
C GLN A 258 3.15 -7.62 -3.11
N SER A 259 3.54 -6.56 -2.40
CA SER A 259 3.67 -5.23 -3.00
C SER A 259 4.87 -5.15 -3.91
N TRP A 260 4.69 -4.53 -5.07
CA TRP A 260 5.76 -4.33 -6.02
C TRP A 260 6.68 -3.21 -5.56
N GLU A 261 7.96 -3.51 -5.43
CA GLU A 261 8.98 -2.48 -5.29
C GLU A 261 9.29 -1.93 -6.67
N ASP A 262 8.81 -0.72 -6.97
CA ASP A 262 9.29 -0.02 -8.15
C ASP A 262 10.80 0.06 -8.00
N GLU A 263 11.53 -0.52 -8.95
CA GLU A 263 12.90 -0.12 -9.25
C GLU A 263 12.80 1.34 -9.73
N ALA A 264 12.49 2.28 -8.81
CA ALA A 264 12.91 3.65 -8.96
C ALA A 264 14.36 3.52 -9.39
N GLU A 265 14.73 4.11 -10.52
CA GLU A 265 16.10 4.11 -10.99
C GLU A 265 16.96 4.35 -9.75
N LYS A 266 17.57 3.28 -9.23
CA LYS A 266 18.68 3.43 -8.33
C LYS A 266 19.65 4.07 -9.29
N THR A 267 19.69 5.40 -9.29
CA THR A 267 20.66 6.14 -10.06
C THR A 267 21.94 5.67 -9.42
N VAL A 268 22.53 4.64 -10.03
CA VAL A 268 23.83 4.08 -9.69
C VAL A 268 24.69 5.34 -9.67
N PRO A 269 25.15 5.83 -8.51
CA PRO A 269 25.80 7.15 -8.46
C PRO A 269 27.08 7.19 -9.30
N GLU A 270 27.62 6.03 -9.64
CA GLU A 270 28.88 5.81 -10.33
C GLU A 270 29.01 6.61 -11.65
N PRO A 271 28.05 6.59 -12.61
CA PRO A 271 28.15 7.37 -13.84
C PRO A 271 27.99 8.88 -13.62
N LEU A 272 27.35 9.31 -12.52
CA LEU A 272 27.28 10.73 -12.14
C LEU A 272 28.60 11.19 -11.51
N PHE A 273 29.22 10.35 -10.67
CA PHE A 273 30.54 10.60 -10.11
C PHE A 273 31.62 10.67 -11.18
N GLU A 274 31.53 9.89 -12.26
CA GLU A 274 32.43 9.99 -13.41
C GLU A 274 32.32 11.33 -14.16
N ARG A 275 31.16 12.01 -14.05
CA ARG A 275 30.92 13.33 -14.68
C ARG A 275 31.24 14.51 -13.77
N ARG A 276 31.71 14.28 -12.54
CA ARG A 276 32.06 15.37 -11.62
C ARG A 276 33.27 16.15 -12.14
N GLU A 277 33.17 17.47 -12.13
CA GLU A 277 34.32 18.33 -12.37
C GLU A 277 35.14 18.47 -11.07
N ASN A 278 36.46 18.43 -11.17
CA ASN A 278 37.33 18.68 -10.02
C ASN A 278 37.57 20.20 -9.90
N TYR A 279 36.93 20.82 -8.92
CA TYR A 279 37.16 22.19 -8.49
C TYR A 279 37.14 22.27 -6.97
N SER A 280 37.51 23.42 -6.41
CA SER A 280 37.47 23.64 -4.96
C SER A 280 36.92 25.04 -4.66
N ALA A 281 36.48 25.30 -3.43
CA ALA A 281 36.06 26.62 -3.00
C ALA A 281 37.14 27.71 -3.25
N SER A 282 38.43 27.33 -3.24
CA SER A 282 39.55 28.24 -3.53
C SER A 282 39.90 28.37 -5.02
N ALA A 283 39.31 27.53 -5.87
CA ALA A 283 39.60 27.45 -7.30
C ALA A 283 38.30 27.12 -8.05
N LEU A 284 37.38 28.08 -8.04
CA LEU A 284 36.10 27.96 -8.71
C LEU A 284 36.27 28.07 -10.23
N PRO A 285 35.42 27.40 -11.02
CA PRO A 285 35.44 27.55 -12.47
C PRO A 285 35.18 29.01 -12.89
N TRP A 286 36.03 29.53 -13.77
CA TRP A 286 35.88 30.88 -14.37
C TRP A 286 34.57 31.08 -15.15
N ARG A 287 33.84 29.99 -15.39
CA ARG A 287 32.58 29.93 -16.13
C ARG A 287 31.37 30.40 -15.32
N ILE A 288 31.48 30.45 -13.99
CA ILE A 288 30.40 30.93 -13.12
C ILE A 288 30.13 32.42 -13.41
N LEU A 289 28.88 32.75 -13.72
CA LEU A 289 28.46 34.11 -14.05
C LEU A 289 27.74 34.81 -12.89
N TYR A 290 27.01 34.05 -12.07
CA TYR A 290 26.30 34.57 -10.91
C TYR A 290 26.16 33.51 -9.82
N LEU A 291 25.94 33.95 -8.58
CA LEU A 291 25.75 33.09 -7.41
C LEU A 291 24.34 33.22 -6.86
N THR A 292 23.79 32.13 -6.35
CA THR A 292 22.56 32.12 -5.53
C THR A 292 22.83 31.43 -4.20
N ALA A 293 22.19 31.90 -3.14
CA ALA A 293 22.19 31.21 -1.85
C ALA A 293 20.78 30.68 -1.55
N GLY A 294 20.66 29.36 -1.44
CA GLY A 294 19.46 28.70 -0.89
C GLY A 294 19.60 28.60 0.62
N ILE A 295 18.57 28.98 1.37
CA ILE A 295 18.55 28.86 2.83
C ILE A 295 17.41 27.93 3.22
N ASP A 296 17.75 26.79 3.78
CA ASP A 296 16.79 25.87 4.39
C ASP A 296 16.78 26.03 5.91
N VAL A 297 15.57 26.18 6.47
CA VAL A 297 15.36 26.45 7.89
C VAL A 297 14.94 25.16 8.57
N GLN A 298 15.84 24.63 9.40
CA GLN A 298 15.59 23.43 10.21
C GLN A 298 15.37 23.83 11.68
N ASP A 299 14.87 22.91 12.51
CA ASP A 299 14.51 23.22 13.90
C ASP A 299 15.67 23.76 14.75
N ASP A 300 16.92 23.42 14.42
CA ASP A 300 18.12 23.76 15.20
C ASP A 300 19.21 24.52 14.42
N ARG A 301 19.02 24.78 13.12
CA ARG A 301 20.03 25.41 12.25
C ARG A 301 19.44 25.98 10.97
N LEU A 302 20.21 26.87 10.35
CA LEU A 302 20.07 27.25 8.95
C LEU A 302 21.13 26.50 8.14
N GLU A 303 20.70 25.75 7.14
CA GLU A 303 21.59 25.22 6.11
C GLU A 303 21.57 26.16 4.91
N ILE A 304 22.74 26.69 4.56
CA ILE A 304 22.90 27.63 3.47
C ILE A 304 23.77 26.95 2.41
N GLU A 305 23.23 26.79 1.21
CA GLU A 305 23.98 26.29 0.05
C GLU A 305 24.22 27.44 -0.91
N ILE A 306 25.48 27.69 -1.25
CA ILE A 306 25.87 28.66 -2.27
C ILE A 306 26.12 27.90 -3.57
N VAL A 307 25.38 28.25 -4.62
CA VAL A 307 25.48 27.64 -5.95
C VAL A 307 25.88 28.70 -6.96
N GLY A 308 26.90 28.41 -7.75
CA GLY A 308 27.29 29.20 -8.91
C GLY A 308 26.66 28.69 -10.19
N TRP A 309 26.26 29.62 -11.05
CA TRP A 309 25.49 29.31 -12.25
C TRP A 309 26.11 29.89 -13.50
N ARG A 310 25.89 29.19 -14.62
CA ARG A 310 26.14 29.69 -15.96
C ARG A 310 24.92 29.47 -16.83
N ALA A 311 24.33 30.57 -17.29
CA ALA A 311 23.32 30.59 -18.32
C ALA A 311 23.72 31.63 -19.37
N THR A 312 24.32 31.19 -20.47
CA THR A 312 24.82 32.12 -21.50
C THR A 312 23.78 32.54 -22.53
N LYS A 313 22.72 31.74 -22.71
CA LYS A 313 21.55 32.04 -23.56
C LYS A 313 20.29 31.44 -22.97
N ARG A 314 19.13 31.99 -23.34
CA ARG A 314 17.82 31.53 -22.88
C ARG A 314 17.50 30.06 -23.23
N ASP A 315 18.07 29.55 -24.32
CA ASP A 315 17.82 28.20 -24.84
C ASP A 315 18.97 27.21 -24.56
N GLU A 316 20.00 27.63 -23.80
CA GLU A 316 21.09 26.75 -23.38
C GLU A 316 20.80 26.18 -21.99
N PRO A 317 21.05 24.88 -21.75
CA PRO A 317 20.87 24.28 -20.42
C PRO A 317 21.79 24.96 -19.41
N GLU A 318 21.25 25.27 -18.23
CA GLU A 318 21.99 25.90 -17.15
C GLU A 318 22.99 24.91 -16.55
N GLU A 319 24.23 25.37 -16.37
CA GLU A 319 25.25 24.63 -15.64
C GLU A 319 25.36 25.20 -14.22
N SER A 320 25.56 24.34 -13.22
CA SER A 320 25.72 24.74 -11.83
C SER A 320 26.91 24.07 -11.15
N TRP A 321 27.48 24.77 -10.17
CA TRP A 321 28.59 24.31 -9.34
C TRP A 321 28.29 24.65 -7.88
N GLY A 322 28.36 23.65 -6.99
CA GLY A 322 28.27 23.87 -5.54
C GLY A 322 29.51 24.58 -5.04
N VAL A 323 29.37 25.83 -4.59
CA VAL A 323 30.48 26.71 -4.24
C VAL A 323 30.89 26.54 -2.78
N ASP A 324 29.91 26.56 -1.88
CA ASP A 324 30.13 26.46 -0.43
C ASP A 324 28.86 25.99 0.29
N ASP A 325 29.06 25.33 1.43
CA ASP A 325 28.01 24.93 2.36
C ASP A 325 28.27 25.57 3.73
N ILE A 326 27.28 26.31 4.25
CA ILE A 326 27.39 27.01 5.52
C ILE A 326 26.25 26.58 6.42
N VAL A 327 26.60 26.03 7.58
CA VAL A 327 25.63 25.66 8.61
C VAL A 327 25.70 26.67 9.77
N LEU A 328 24.61 27.41 9.98
CA LEU A 328 24.47 28.32 11.11
C LEU A 328 23.52 27.72 12.14
N TYR A 329 24.07 27.16 13.20
CA TYR A 329 23.26 26.66 14.30
C TYR A 329 22.58 27.80 15.04
N PHE A 330 21.30 27.61 15.37
CA PHE A 330 20.63 28.51 16.29
C PHE A 330 21.25 28.37 17.67
N ASP A 331 21.60 29.50 18.28
CA ASP A 331 22.09 29.51 19.65
C ASP A 331 20.96 28.99 20.53
N LYS A 332 21.09 27.77 21.07
CA LYS A 332 20.20 27.32 22.15
C LYS A 332 20.39 28.36 23.24
N ALA A 333 19.32 29.01 23.68
CA ALA A 333 19.33 29.88 24.85
C ALA A 333 19.85 29.07 26.06
N THR A 334 21.16 29.08 26.25
CA THR A 334 21.86 28.45 27.36
C THR A 334 22.64 29.56 28.02
N GLU A 335 22.20 29.93 29.22
CA GLU A 335 22.90 30.88 30.08
C GLU A 335 24.36 30.43 30.27
N GLY A 336 25.32 31.28 29.85
CA GLY A 336 26.70 31.20 30.33
C GLY A 336 27.81 30.82 29.34
N ALA A 337 27.55 30.66 28.04
CA ALA A 337 28.64 30.44 27.06
C ALA A 337 29.12 31.77 26.41
N PRO A 338 30.43 31.96 26.16
CA PRO A 338 30.98 33.22 25.68
C PRO A 338 30.50 33.53 24.25
N ARG A 339 29.78 34.66 24.14
CA ARG A 339 29.24 35.21 22.89
C ARG A 339 30.36 35.42 21.87
N ARG A 340 30.33 34.69 20.76
CA ARG A 340 31.09 35.01 19.54
C ARG A 340 30.18 35.58 18.45
N TYR A 341 29.39 36.59 18.80
CA TYR A 341 28.81 37.52 17.84
C TYR A 341 29.43 38.89 18.06
N SER A 342 30.62 39.12 17.48
CA SER A 342 31.25 40.44 17.50
C SER A 342 32.31 40.65 16.40
N LYS A 343 32.12 40.13 15.18
CA LYS A 343 33.07 40.44 14.08
C LYS A 343 32.51 40.64 12.68
N LEU A 344 31.19 40.61 12.47
CA LEU A 344 30.60 40.88 11.14
C LEU A 344 29.79 42.17 11.07
N TRP A 345 29.65 42.92 12.17
CA TRP A 345 28.92 44.19 12.20
C TRP A 345 29.75 45.38 12.72
N GLU A 346 31.05 45.20 13.02
CA GLU A 346 31.92 46.26 13.58
C GLU A 346 33.03 46.76 12.66
N THR A 347 33.13 46.29 11.41
CA THR A 347 33.98 46.94 10.41
C THR A 347 33.11 47.52 9.31
N GLY A 348 32.64 48.74 9.55
CA GLY A 348 32.53 49.69 8.46
C GLY A 348 33.94 49.88 7.88
N GLY A 349 34.16 49.34 6.69
CA GLY A 349 35.40 49.40 5.95
C GLY A 349 35.05 49.36 4.45
N GLU A 350 35.67 50.24 3.70
CA GLU A 350 35.23 50.76 2.41
C GLU A 350 35.06 49.69 1.31
N LEU A 351 34.06 49.94 0.45
CA LEU A 351 34.01 49.44 -0.92
C LEU A 351 35.12 50.15 -1.70
N ASP A 352 36.30 49.54 -1.81
CA ASP A 352 37.24 49.82 -2.89
C ASP A 352 38.09 48.57 -3.17
N GLU A 353 38.18 48.25 -4.45
CA GLU A 353 39.06 47.24 -5.10
C GLU A 353 38.76 45.75 -4.85
N LEU A 354 37.90 45.16 -5.69
CA LEU A 354 38.27 44.16 -6.71
C LEU A 354 37.07 43.72 -7.57
#